data_AF-A0A6I9S780-F1
#
_entry.id   AF-A0A6I9S780-F1
#
_cell.length_a   1.000
_cell.length_b   1.000
_cell.length_c   1.000
_cell.angle_alpha   90.00
_cell.angle_beta   90.00
_cell.angle_gamma   90.00
#
_symmetry.space_group_name_H-M   'P 1'
#
loop_
_entity.id
_entity.type
_entity.pdbx_description
1 polymer ?
#
loop_
_entity_poly.entity_id
_entity_poly.type
_entity_poly.pdbx_seq_one_letter_code
_entity_poly.pdbx_strand_id
1 'polypeptide(L)'
;MQSPFFLFSLFFSLTQIFLYYDSVDGGNAVIVKNITVDKSRHGDFMTIQDAIDSVPDGNRQWIRIHMFLYYDFVDGYAVIVKNITVDQSGHGEFTTIQGAIDSIPDYNTQWIRIHVVAGIYREKAFIPYQKEYILIEGEGSQQTSIEWDEAVSPDLVNLNITHSNSVLAGGMEGATFSILANNFVIRDIAFKNTYDHIKYGSKQALAVYVSGDKGSFYRCAFFSYQDTLCDFTGRHYFSDCWIEGAIDFIFGLGQSIYMRSTLHSIKEGSQPGWLTAHAKTKLDAPGGFVFKYCTVEGGKTFLGRAWNSYSTVIFYNTYMADNIMPEGWDAWKTGNNAYQTTYAEDGCSGPGSNTANRVNWEKKLSNRQLKYYTSNNFIDREGWRSQQP
;
A
#
# COMPACT_ATOMS: atom_id res chain seq x y z
N MET A 1 -47.93 -7.81 17.68
CA MET A 1 -47.54 -6.49 18.22
C MET A 1 -46.45 -5.96 17.31
N GLN A 2 -46.80 -4.98 16.46
CA GLN A 2 -45.90 -4.38 15.48
C GLN A 2 -44.91 -3.44 16.17
N SER A 3 -43.64 -3.53 15.80
CA SER A 3 -42.59 -2.56 16.10
C SER A 3 -42.95 -1.20 15.47
N PRO A 4 -42.94 -0.08 16.23
CA PRO A 4 -43.06 1.23 15.61
C PRO A 4 -41.70 1.62 15.01
N PHE A 5 -41.69 1.81 13.69
CA PHE A 5 -40.65 2.56 13.00
C PHE A 5 -40.62 3.99 13.56
N PHE A 6 -39.51 4.41 14.17
CA PHE A 6 -39.31 5.78 14.67
C PHE A 6 -38.57 6.62 13.62
N LEU A 7 -39.20 7.71 13.18
CA LEU A 7 -38.58 8.68 12.26
C LEU A 7 -37.76 9.70 13.06
N PHE A 8 -36.43 9.65 12.95
CA PHE A 8 -35.56 10.75 13.35
C PHE A 8 -35.53 11.81 12.23
N SER A 9 -35.80 13.06 12.59
CA SER A 9 -35.53 14.20 11.68
C SER A 9 -34.09 14.66 11.89
N LEU A 10 -33.14 14.14 11.10
CA LEU A 10 -31.76 14.63 11.11
C LEU A 10 -31.60 15.81 10.16
N PHE A 11 -31.22 16.96 10.69
CA PHE A 11 -30.70 18.08 9.92
C PHE A 11 -29.18 18.14 10.05
N PHE A 12 -28.48 17.98 8.93
CA PHE A 12 -27.03 18.08 8.87
C PHE A 12 -26.60 19.52 8.51
N SER A 13 -25.74 20.10 9.35
CA SER A 13 -24.77 21.10 8.89
C SER A 13 -23.37 20.51 9.08
N LEU A 14 -22.36 21.06 8.40
CA LEU A 14 -20.97 20.56 8.45
C LEU A 14 -20.37 20.44 9.87
N THR A 15 -20.99 21.03 10.90
CA THR A 15 -20.47 21.07 12.27
C THR A 15 -21.51 20.77 13.37
N GLN A 16 -22.78 20.54 13.03
CA GLN A 16 -23.85 20.40 14.01
C GLN A 16 -24.84 19.30 13.65
N ILE A 17 -25.29 18.56 14.67
CA ILE A 17 -26.41 17.63 14.60
C ILE A 17 -27.49 18.13 15.54
N PHE A 18 -28.72 18.23 15.03
CA PHE A 18 -29.92 18.53 15.83
C PHE A 18 -30.71 17.25 16.02
N LEU A 19 -31.01 16.89 17.27
CA LEU A 19 -31.86 15.75 17.60
C LEU A 19 -33.20 16.25 18.12
N TYR A 20 -34.28 15.69 17.56
CA TYR A 20 -35.66 15.98 17.95
C TYR A 20 -36.49 14.69 17.90
N TYR A 21 -37.34 14.48 18.91
CA TYR A 21 -38.22 13.32 19.02
C TYR A 21 -39.70 13.74 18.98
N ASP A 22 -40.32 13.34 17.89
CA ASP A 22 -41.74 13.31 17.51
C ASP A 22 -42.53 14.63 17.32
N SER A 23 -43.35 14.53 16.29
CA SER A 23 -44.04 15.50 15.45
C SER A 23 -45.22 16.25 16.09
N VAL A 24 -45.59 17.34 15.41
CA VAL A 24 -46.83 18.12 15.51
C VAL A 24 -46.88 19.18 16.62
N ASP A 25 -46.26 20.33 16.38
CA ASP A 25 -46.96 21.61 16.25
C ASP A 25 -45.95 22.75 16.00
N GLY A 26 -46.33 23.70 15.15
CA GLY A 26 -45.48 24.79 14.62
C GLY A 26 -45.00 25.84 15.63
N GLY A 27 -44.39 25.40 16.74
CA GLY A 27 -43.71 26.25 17.71
C GLY A 27 -42.24 26.47 17.35
N ASN A 28 -41.72 27.68 17.64
CA ASN A 28 -40.31 28.03 17.44
C ASN A 28 -39.39 27.05 18.20
N ALA A 29 -38.40 26.49 17.51
CA ALA A 29 -37.41 25.59 18.11
C ALA A 29 -36.54 26.33 19.14
N VAL A 30 -36.75 26.06 20.44
CA VAL A 30 -35.90 26.57 21.52
C VAL A 30 -34.94 25.46 21.97
N ILE A 31 -33.65 25.71 21.79
CA ILE A 31 -32.58 24.79 22.20
C ILE A 31 -32.37 24.93 23.69
N VAL A 32 -32.55 23.83 24.43
CA VAL A 32 -32.48 23.82 25.90
C VAL A 32 -31.15 23.28 26.43
N LYS A 33 -30.41 22.55 25.59
CA LYS A 33 -29.16 21.89 25.96
C LYS A 33 -28.21 21.84 24.77
N ASN A 34 -26.96 22.22 25.01
CA ASN A 34 -25.86 22.01 24.09
C ASN A 34 -25.01 20.84 24.61
N ILE A 35 -24.68 19.90 23.75
CA ILE A 35 -23.75 18.80 24.02
C ILE A 35 -22.56 18.96 23.09
N THR A 36 -21.35 18.84 23.62
CA THR A 36 -20.11 18.96 22.86
C THR A 36 -19.49 17.59 22.66
N VAL A 37 -19.31 17.18 21.41
CA VAL A 37 -18.54 15.98 21.05
C VAL A 37 -17.14 16.39 20.62
N ASP A 38 -16.13 15.89 21.31
CA ASP A 38 -14.72 16.21 21.07
C ASP A 38 -13.81 14.99 21.33
N LYS A 39 -13.12 14.53 20.28
CA LYS A 39 -12.18 13.40 20.32
C LYS A 39 -10.91 13.69 21.13
N SER A 40 -10.57 14.95 21.36
CA SER A 40 -9.41 15.37 22.14
C SER A 40 -9.63 15.32 23.66
N ARG A 41 -10.85 14.90 24.09
CA ARG A 41 -11.29 14.81 25.50
C ARG A 41 -11.57 16.15 26.18
N HIS A 42 -11.76 17.23 25.43
CA HIS A 42 -12.15 18.54 25.98
C HIS A 42 -13.67 18.81 25.91
N GLY A 43 -14.46 17.90 25.32
CA GLY A 43 -15.93 17.96 25.23
C GLY A 43 -16.64 17.00 26.18
N ASP A 44 -17.98 17.04 26.18
CA ASP A 44 -18.85 16.20 27.02
C ASP A 44 -18.76 14.71 26.66
N PHE A 45 -18.56 14.38 25.38
CA PHE A 45 -18.42 13.02 24.87
C PHE A 45 -17.31 12.91 23.81
N MET A 46 -16.68 11.74 23.69
CA MET A 46 -15.66 11.48 22.66
C MET A 46 -16.25 11.01 21.33
N THR A 47 -17.47 10.46 21.34
CA THR A 47 -18.15 9.97 20.14
C THR A 47 -19.56 10.53 20.02
N ILE A 48 -20.05 10.61 18.79
CA ILE A 48 -21.43 11.02 18.51
C ILE A 48 -22.42 10.00 19.09
N GLN A 49 -22.09 8.71 19.06
CA GLN A 49 -22.97 7.66 19.56
C GLN A 49 -23.18 7.80 21.07
N ASP A 50 -22.12 8.03 21.84
CA ASP A 50 -22.25 8.23 23.29
C ASP A 50 -23.09 9.48 23.62
N ALA A 51 -22.96 10.55 22.82
CA ALA A 51 -23.77 11.75 22.96
C ALA A 51 -25.25 11.50 22.64
N ILE A 52 -25.55 10.70 21.61
CA ILE A 52 -26.91 10.27 21.27
C ILE A 52 -27.49 9.43 22.41
N ASP A 53 -26.75 8.43 22.88
CA ASP A 53 -27.18 7.50 23.93
C ASP A 53 -27.38 8.19 25.29
N SER A 54 -26.77 9.37 25.49
CA SER A 54 -26.98 10.20 26.67
C SER A 54 -28.33 10.93 26.72
N VAL A 55 -29.05 10.97 25.60
CA VAL A 55 -30.37 11.62 25.52
C VAL A 55 -31.44 10.64 25.99
N PRO A 56 -32.19 10.93 27.07
CA PRO A 56 -33.23 10.03 27.55
C PRO A 56 -34.35 9.81 26.53
N ASP A 57 -34.85 8.57 26.47
CA ASP A 57 -36.03 8.22 25.67
C ASP A 57 -37.23 9.12 26.03
N GLY A 58 -37.91 9.62 25.00
CA GLY A 58 -39.08 10.50 25.17
C GLY A 58 -38.75 11.98 25.44
N ASN A 59 -37.50 12.43 25.25
CA ASN A 59 -37.13 13.83 25.33
C ASN A 59 -37.90 14.69 24.31
N ARG A 60 -38.69 15.67 24.79
CA ARG A 60 -39.50 16.59 23.97
C ARG A 60 -38.84 17.95 23.73
N GLN A 61 -37.56 18.11 24.06
CA GLN A 61 -36.84 19.38 23.93
C GLN A 61 -35.72 19.29 22.89
N TRP A 62 -35.43 20.40 22.20
CA TRP A 62 -34.34 20.46 21.23
C TRP A 62 -32.98 20.40 21.92
N ILE A 63 -32.18 19.40 21.55
CA ILE A 63 -30.78 19.28 21.95
C ILE A 63 -29.91 19.55 20.73
N ARG A 64 -28.99 20.50 20.86
CA ARG A 64 -27.97 20.76 19.85
C ARG A 64 -26.71 20.00 20.22
N ILE A 65 -26.25 19.13 19.33
CA ILE A 65 -24.94 18.50 19.46
C ILE A 65 -23.98 19.30 18.59
N HIS A 66 -23.07 20.02 19.25
CA HIS A 66 -21.92 20.64 18.62
C HIS A 66 -20.81 19.61 18.47
N MET A 67 -20.43 19.35 17.23
CA MET A 67 -19.26 18.53 16.95
C MET A 67 -18.07 19.45 16.74
N PHE A 68 -17.09 19.39 17.64
CA PHE A 68 -15.76 19.85 17.29
C PHE A 68 -15.15 18.78 16.41
N LEU A 69 -15.36 18.92 15.10
CA LEU A 69 -14.39 18.41 14.16
C LEU A 69 -13.14 19.24 14.40
N TYR A 70 -12.25 18.72 15.25
CA TYR A 70 -10.85 18.87 14.92
C TYR A 70 -10.71 18.24 13.53
N TYR A 71 -10.85 19.07 12.49
CA TYR A 71 -9.81 19.04 11.49
C TYR A 71 -8.55 19.14 12.33
N ASP A 72 -7.81 18.04 12.42
CA ASP A 72 -6.41 18.16 12.69
C ASP A 72 -5.91 19.11 11.59
N PHE A 73 -5.90 20.41 11.88
CA PHE A 73 -4.89 21.30 11.36
C PHE A 73 -3.61 20.77 12.00
N VAL A 74 -3.15 19.65 11.45
CA VAL A 74 -1.75 19.29 11.47
C VAL A 74 -1.09 20.50 10.83
N ASP A 75 -0.26 21.19 11.59
CA ASP A 75 0.72 22.09 11.01
C ASP A 75 1.41 21.35 9.85
N GLY A 76 1.12 21.80 8.63
CA GLY A 76 1.80 21.40 7.40
C GLY A 76 1.28 20.14 6.71
N TYR A 77 0.27 20.28 5.82
CA TYR A 77 0.34 19.49 4.59
C TYR A 77 1.68 19.79 3.93
N ALA A 78 2.38 18.75 3.47
CA ALA A 78 3.65 18.94 2.77
C ALA A 78 3.48 19.96 1.64
N VAL A 79 4.24 21.05 1.71
CA VAL A 79 4.18 22.11 0.72
C VAL A 79 5.04 21.70 -0.47
N ILE A 80 4.39 21.56 -1.62
CA ILE A 80 5.07 21.40 -2.91
C ILE A 80 5.66 22.75 -3.29
N VAL A 81 6.99 22.87 -3.24
CA VAL A 81 7.68 24.15 -3.50
C VAL A 81 7.97 24.39 -4.97
N LYS A 82 7.96 23.32 -5.78
CA LYS A 82 8.25 23.37 -7.21
C LYS A 82 7.44 22.30 -7.94
N ASN A 83 6.93 22.67 -9.11
CA ASN A 83 6.32 21.76 -10.08
C ASN A 83 7.21 21.70 -11.31
N ILE A 84 7.43 20.50 -11.83
CA ILE A 84 8.19 20.22 -13.05
C ILE A 84 7.29 19.38 -13.94
N THR A 85 7.07 19.79 -15.18
CA THR A 85 6.25 19.05 -16.14
C THR A 85 7.15 18.25 -17.07
N VAL A 86 6.81 16.96 -17.23
CA VAL A 86 7.44 16.07 -18.21
C VAL A 86 6.41 15.75 -19.29
N ASP A 87 6.71 16.12 -20.53
CA ASP A 87 5.86 15.87 -21.69
C ASP A 87 6.73 15.47 -22.88
N GLN A 88 6.58 14.22 -23.35
CA GLN A 88 7.35 13.69 -24.48
C GLN A 88 7.10 14.45 -25.80
N SER A 89 5.97 15.16 -25.91
CA SER A 89 5.65 15.99 -27.08
C SER A 89 6.33 17.36 -27.06
N GLY A 90 7.02 17.70 -25.96
CA GLY A 90 7.87 18.90 -25.86
C GLY A 90 7.19 20.14 -25.29
N HIS A 91 5.98 20.04 -24.74
CA HIS A 91 5.30 21.20 -24.11
C HIS A 91 5.59 21.34 -22.60
N GLY A 92 6.39 20.45 -22.01
CA GLY A 92 6.85 20.51 -20.63
C GLY A 92 8.30 21.00 -20.51
N GLU A 93 8.78 21.20 -19.28
CA GLU A 93 10.18 21.55 -19.02
C GLU A 93 11.16 20.42 -19.40
N PHE A 94 10.70 19.16 -19.37
CA PHE A 94 11.48 17.99 -19.78
C PHE A 94 10.65 17.08 -20.69
N THR A 95 11.35 16.31 -21.53
CA THR A 95 10.74 15.25 -22.35
C THR A 95 10.93 13.86 -21.77
N THR A 96 11.76 13.72 -20.73
CA THR A 96 12.09 12.46 -20.06
C THR A 96 11.92 12.57 -18.54
N ILE A 97 11.51 11.47 -17.91
CA ILE A 97 11.36 11.37 -16.46
C ILE A 97 12.74 11.46 -15.80
N GLN A 98 13.76 10.79 -16.35
CA GLN A 98 15.12 10.87 -15.80
C GLN A 98 15.66 12.30 -15.83
N GLY A 99 15.44 13.05 -16.92
CA GLY A 99 15.90 14.43 -17.03
C GLY A 99 15.29 15.35 -15.95
N ALA A 100 14.00 15.16 -15.65
CA ALA A 100 13.33 15.89 -14.58
C ALA A 100 13.91 15.53 -13.19
N ILE A 101 14.17 14.24 -12.93
CA ILE A 101 14.84 13.78 -11.70
C ILE A 101 16.24 14.40 -11.59
N ASP A 102 17.02 14.38 -12.66
CA ASP A 102 18.38 14.92 -12.68
C ASP A 102 18.43 16.42 -12.37
N SER A 103 17.38 17.15 -12.74
CA SER A 103 17.26 18.59 -12.49
C SER A 103 17.02 18.98 -11.02
N ILE A 104 16.63 18.04 -10.17
CA ILE A 104 16.42 18.27 -8.74
C ILE A 104 17.78 18.38 -8.04
N PRO A 105 18.06 19.43 -7.23
CA PRO A 105 19.31 19.53 -6.51
C PRO A 105 19.58 18.31 -5.62
N ASP A 106 20.84 17.89 -5.53
CA ASP A 106 21.23 16.88 -4.55
C ASP A 106 21.00 17.39 -3.13
N TYR A 107 20.67 16.47 -2.22
CA TYR A 107 20.31 16.74 -0.83
C TYR A 107 19.11 17.68 -0.67
N ASN A 108 18.17 17.59 -1.61
CA ASN A 108 16.89 18.28 -1.54
C ASN A 108 16.13 17.94 -0.24
N THR A 109 15.54 18.95 0.38
CA THR A 109 14.78 18.83 1.64
C THR A 109 13.34 19.32 1.52
N GLN A 110 12.90 19.69 0.32
CA GLN A 110 11.59 20.26 0.07
C GLN A 110 10.82 19.43 -0.96
N TRP A 111 9.50 19.27 -0.80
CA TRP A 111 8.73 18.49 -1.76
C TRP A 111 8.71 19.12 -3.14
N ILE A 112 9.22 18.39 -4.13
CA ILE A 112 9.18 18.77 -5.54
C ILE A 112 8.27 17.79 -6.28
N ARG A 113 7.30 18.33 -7.01
CA ARG A 113 6.39 17.55 -7.85
C ARG A 113 6.94 17.47 -9.27
N ILE A 114 7.06 16.25 -9.79
CA ILE A 114 7.25 15.92 -11.19
C ILE A 114 5.88 15.45 -11.72
N HIS A 115 5.20 16.29 -12.50
CA HIS A 115 3.99 15.95 -13.23
C HIS A 115 4.36 15.30 -14.55
N VAL A 116 3.92 14.07 -14.78
CA VAL A 116 4.20 13.30 -15.99
C VAL A 116 2.93 13.22 -16.83
N VAL A 117 2.92 13.93 -17.96
CA VAL A 117 1.78 13.95 -18.89
C VAL A 117 1.48 12.54 -19.42
N ALA A 118 0.23 12.24 -19.77
CA ALA A 118 -0.14 10.98 -20.39
C ALA A 118 0.76 10.63 -21.60
N GLY A 119 1.27 9.40 -21.62
CA GLY A 119 2.28 8.96 -22.58
C GLY A 119 2.99 7.67 -22.18
N ILE A 120 3.72 7.10 -23.15
CA ILE A 120 4.57 5.91 -22.95
C ILE A 120 6.04 6.36 -22.95
N TYR A 121 6.61 6.45 -21.75
CA TYR A 121 7.98 6.84 -21.50
C TYR A 121 8.88 5.63 -21.62
N ARG A 122 9.40 5.39 -22.84
CA ARG A 122 10.34 4.29 -23.09
C ARG A 122 11.75 4.67 -22.65
N GLU A 123 12.00 4.57 -21.36
CA GLU A 123 13.27 4.87 -20.72
C GLU A 123 13.46 4.02 -19.46
N LYS A 124 14.71 3.89 -19.02
CA LYS A 124 15.00 3.52 -17.63
C LYS A 124 15.19 4.79 -16.83
N ALA A 125 14.63 4.84 -15.63
CA ALA A 125 14.90 5.95 -14.72
C ALA A 125 15.20 5.46 -13.31
N PHE A 126 15.97 6.25 -12.58
CA PHE A 126 16.28 5.99 -11.19
C PHE A 126 16.33 7.27 -10.36
N ILE A 127 15.87 7.18 -9.11
CA ILE A 127 15.99 8.25 -8.12
C ILE A 127 17.21 7.95 -7.23
N PRO A 128 18.33 8.68 -7.39
CA PRO A 128 19.52 8.52 -6.55
C PRO A 128 19.22 8.81 -5.08
N TYR A 129 19.98 8.22 -4.15
CA TYR A 129 19.76 8.38 -2.71
C TYR A 129 19.85 9.84 -2.22
N GLN A 130 20.54 10.70 -2.97
CA GLN A 130 20.68 12.13 -2.69
C GLN A 130 19.44 12.96 -3.05
N LYS A 131 18.49 12.41 -3.81
CA LYS A 131 17.34 13.16 -4.34
C LYS A 131 16.04 12.80 -3.60
N GLU A 132 15.97 13.15 -2.32
CA GLU A 132 14.78 12.92 -1.48
C GLU A 132 13.67 13.96 -1.72
N TYR A 133 12.50 13.72 -1.12
CA TYR A 133 11.31 14.59 -1.14
C TYR A 133 10.77 14.83 -2.55
N ILE A 134 10.58 13.75 -3.30
CA ILE A 134 10.04 13.77 -4.66
C ILE A 134 8.63 13.19 -4.69
N LEU A 135 7.70 13.95 -5.25
CA LEU A 135 6.41 13.46 -5.72
C LEU A 135 6.48 13.25 -7.23
N ILE A 136 6.31 12.03 -7.73
CA ILE A 136 6.06 11.77 -9.15
C ILE A 136 4.57 11.47 -9.31
N GLU A 137 3.89 12.23 -10.17
CA GLU A 137 2.47 12.07 -10.43
C GLU A 137 2.21 11.98 -11.93
N GLY A 138 1.63 10.87 -12.38
CA GLY A 138 1.12 10.72 -13.74
C GLY A 138 -0.34 11.21 -13.88
N GLU A 139 -0.90 11.09 -15.08
CA GLU A 139 -2.31 11.42 -15.38
C GLU A 139 -3.24 10.21 -15.29
N GLY A 140 -2.76 9.13 -14.66
CA GLY A 140 -3.47 7.88 -14.43
C GLY A 140 -2.63 6.69 -14.91
N SER A 141 -2.60 5.61 -14.12
CA SER A 141 -1.79 4.42 -14.44
C SER A 141 -2.23 3.67 -15.70
N GLN A 142 -3.41 3.99 -16.27
CA GLN A 142 -3.84 3.49 -17.58
C GLN A 142 -3.36 4.36 -18.76
N GLN A 143 -2.91 5.59 -18.51
CA GLN A 143 -2.58 6.61 -19.53
C GLN A 143 -1.12 7.03 -19.51
N THR A 144 -0.47 6.96 -18.35
CA THR A 144 0.95 7.29 -18.15
C THR A 144 1.72 6.03 -17.75
N SER A 145 2.73 5.64 -18.53
CA SER A 145 3.61 4.52 -18.19
C SER A 145 5.08 4.84 -18.46
N ILE A 146 5.96 4.30 -17.62
CA ILE A 146 7.38 4.10 -17.95
C ILE A 146 7.61 2.63 -18.29
N GLU A 147 8.31 2.39 -19.40
CA GLU A 147 8.44 1.05 -19.98
C GLU A 147 9.88 0.74 -20.43
N TRP A 148 10.35 -0.45 -20.08
CA TRP A 148 11.60 -1.02 -20.59
C TRP A 148 11.47 -2.54 -20.77
N ASP A 149 12.42 -3.21 -21.42
CA ASP A 149 12.32 -4.63 -21.80
C ASP A 149 13.58 -5.45 -21.51
N GLU A 150 14.15 -5.27 -20.32
CA GLU A 150 15.41 -5.89 -19.90
C GLU A 150 15.22 -6.91 -18.78
N ALA A 151 15.78 -8.10 -18.97
CA ALA A 151 15.95 -9.08 -17.89
C ALA A 151 17.31 -8.92 -17.21
N VAL A 152 17.42 -9.35 -15.95
CA VAL A 152 18.70 -9.42 -15.20
C VAL A 152 19.71 -10.27 -15.97
N SER A 153 20.97 -9.83 -16.01
CA SER A 153 22.04 -10.59 -16.65
C SER A 153 22.34 -11.88 -15.86
N PRO A 154 22.57 -13.03 -16.54
CA PRO A 154 22.98 -14.27 -15.89
C PRO A 154 24.22 -14.16 -14.99
N ASP A 155 25.09 -13.17 -15.25
CA ASP A 155 26.32 -12.95 -14.51
C ASP A 155 26.12 -12.29 -13.13
N LEU A 156 24.90 -11.78 -12.85
CA LEU A 156 24.58 -11.00 -11.65
C LEU A 156 23.49 -11.63 -10.76
N VAL A 157 23.10 -12.88 -11.03
CA VAL A 157 22.01 -13.61 -10.34
C VAL A 157 22.32 -13.92 -8.85
N ASN A 158 23.54 -13.64 -8.38
CA ASN A 158 23.90 -13.76 -6.97
C ASN A 158 23.55 -12.47 -6.20
N LEU A 159 22.29 -12.38 -5.77
CA LEU A 159 21.88 -11.57 -4.62
C LEU A 159 22.54 -12.11 -3.34
N ASN A 160 23.86 -12.00 -3.24
CA ASN A 160 24.55 -12.17 -1.97
C ASN A 160 24.17 -10.96 -1.11
N ILE A 161 23.14 -11.13 -0.29
CA ILE A 161 22.74 -10.21 0.78
C ILE A 161 23.83 -10.26 1.87
N THR A 162 25.02 -9.80 1.53
CA THR A 162 26.14 -9.56 2.45
C THR A 162 26.44 -8.08 2.38
N HIS A 163 26.21 -7.40 3.50
CA HIS A 163 26.39 -5.96 3.71
C HIS A 163 27.69 -5.38 3.11
N SER A 164 27.69 -4.93 1.85
CA SER A 164 28.80 -4.14 1.32
C SER A 164 28.35 -3.09 0.31
N ASN A 165 28.81 -1.87 0.56
CA ASN A 165 28.51 -0.58 -0.09
C ASN A 165 29.03 -0.43 -1.54
N SER A 166 28.87 -1.41 -2.43
CA SER A 166 29.21 -1.21 -3.84
C SER A 166 27.97 -0.83 -4.66
N VAL A 167 27.99 0.42 -5.12
CA VAL A 167 27.17 1.23 -6.08
C VAL A 167 26.29 0.55 -7.15
N LEU A 168 26.27 -0.77 -7.28
CA LEU A 168 25.18 -1.51 -7.89
C LEU A 168 24.97 -2.73 -6.99
N ALA A 169 24.14 -2.58 -5.95
CA ALA A 169 23.68 -3.75 -5.23
C ALA A 169 23.03 -4.65 -6.28
N GLY A 170 23.60 -5.85 -6.50
CA GLY A 170 23.02 -6.84 -7.40
C GLY A 170 21.51 -6.88 -7.13
N GLY A 171 20.70 -6.77 -8.18
CA GLY A 171 19.24 -6.67 -8.06
C GLY A 171 18.59 -5.43 -8.65
N MET A 172 19.30 -4.33 -8.91
CA MET A 172 18.75 -3.20 -9.70
C MET A 172 18.84 -3.41 -11.21
N GLU A 173 19.71 -4.32 -11.64
CA GLU A 173 19.85 -4.65 -13.06
C GLU A 173 18.52 -5.20 -13.59
N GLY A 174 18.14 -4.84 -14.81
CA GLY A 174 16.84 -5.20 -15.37
C GLY A 174 15.63 -4.48 -14.76
N ALA A 175 15.80 -3.56 -13.81
CA ALA A 175 14.69 -2.72 -13.34
C ALA A 175 14.38 -1.59 -14.32
N THR A 176 13.10 -1.41 -14.67
CA THR A 176 12.64 -0.26 -15.46
C THR A 176 12.74 1.04 -14.66
N PHE A 177 12.36 0.99 -13.38
CA PHE A 177 12.46 2.13 -12.47
C PHE A 177 13.07 1.75 -11.12
N SER A 178 14.08 2.51 -10.67
CA SER A 178 14.80 2.23 -9.42
C SER A 178 14.73 3.40 -8.45
N ILE A 179 14.41 3.15 -7.17
CA ILE A 179 14.24 4.20 -6.16
C ILE A 179 15.16 3.94 -4.97
N LEU A 180 16.19 4.76 -4.84
CA LEU A 180 17.17 4.67 -3.75
C LEU A 180 16.98 5.79 -2.71
N ALA A 181 16.30 6.88 -3.09
CA ALA A 181 15.99 8.00 -2.20
C ALA A 181 14.95 7.64 -1.14
N ASN A 182 15.11 8.20 0.06
CA ASN A 182 14.05 8.22 1.05
C ASN A 182 13.01 9.31 0.72
N ASN A 183 11.89 9.27 1.43
CA ASN A 183 10.85 10.30 1.40
C ASN A 183 10.36 10.57 -0.04
N PHE A 184 9.67 9.60 -0.61
CA PHE A 184 9.10 9.75 -1.95
C PHE A 184 7.61 9.40 -1.96
N VAL A 185 6.90 10.01 -2.89
CA VAL A 185 5.52 9.66 -3.24
C VAL A 185 5.45 9.46 -4.74
N ILE A 186 4.82 8.37 -5.17
CA ILE A 186 4.56 8.11 -6.57
C ILE A 186 3.07 7.80 -6.71
N ARG A 187 2.39 8.44 -7.66
CA ARG A 187 0.97 8.17 -7.88
C ARG A 187 0.56 8.25 -9.33
N ASP A 188 -0.51 7.53 -9.65
CA ASP A 188 -1.20 7.63 -10.94
C ASP A 188 -0.32 7.34 -12.17
N ILE A 189 0.62 6.41 -12.06
CA ILE A 189 1.53 6.01 -13.13
C ILE A 189 1.77 4.49 -13.14
N ALA A 190 2.00 3.90 -14.31
CA ALA A 190 2.37 2.51 -14.47
C ALA A 190 3.87 2.32 -14.71
N PHE A 191 4.42 1.23 -14.17
CA PHE A 191 5.78 0.76 -14.40
C PHE A 191 5.71 -0.60 -15.10
N LYS A 192 6.34 -0.73 -16.26
CA LYS A 192 6.30 -1.98 -17.02
C LYS A 192 7.68 -2.45 -17.42
N ASN A 193 7.97 -3.70 -17.10
CA ASN A 193 9.01 -4.43 -17.79
C ASN A 193 8.36 -5.38 -18.81
N THR A 194 8.53 -5.07 -20.08
CA THR A 194 7.93 -5.80 -21.21
C THR A 194 8.87 -6.87 -21.77
N TYR A 195 9.80 -7.39 -20.96
CA TYR A 195 10.66 -8.50 -21.35
C TYR A 195 9.83 -9.71 -21.81
N ASP A 196 10.10 -10.18 -23.03
CA ASP A 196 9.35 -11.25 -23.67
C ASP A 196 9.80 -12.63 -23.14
N HIS A 197 9.22 -13.01 -22.00
CA HIS A 197 9.50 -14.29 -21.32
C HIS A 197 9.06 -15.52 -22.13
N ILE A 198 8.15 -15.37 -23.11
CA ILE A 198 7.72 -16.45 -23.99
C ILE A 198 8.81 -16.72 -25.03
N LYS A 199 9.34 -15.66 -25.65
CA LYS A 199 10.37 -15.77 -26.68
C LYS A 199 11.76 -16.08 -26.11
N TYR A 200 12.11 -15.48 -24.97
CA TYR A 200 13.48 -15.52 -24.43
C TYR A 200 13.62 -16.37 -23.16
N GLY A 201 12.53 -17.01 -22.73
CA GLY A 201 12.46 -17.82 -21.51
C GLY A 201 12.21 -16.98 -20.26
N SER A 202 11.76 -17.62 -19.19
CA SER A 202 11.51 -16.94 -17.91
C SER A 202 12.81 -16.54 -17.23
N LYS A 203 12.98 -15.23 -17.00
CA LYS A 203 14.08 -14.62 -16.25
C LYS A 203 13.52 -13.48 -15.39
N GLN A 204 14.25 -13.13 -14.33
CA GLN A 204 13.96 -11.94 -13.55
C GLN A 204 13.96 -10.70 -14.45
N ALA A 205 12.90 -9.91 -14.39
CA ALA A 205 12.75 -8.69 -15.19
C ALA A 205 11.93 -7.69 -14.37
N LEU A 206 12.58 -6.75 -13.70
CA LEU A 206 11.92 -5.93 -12.68
C LEU A 206 11.19 -4.76 -13.34
N ALA A 207 9.94 -4.51 -12.95
CA ALA A 207 9.28 -3.24 -13.25
C ALA A 207 9.82 -2.16 -12.30
N VAL A 208 9.87 -2.46 -11.00
CA VAL A 208 10.36 -1.54 -9.99
C VAL A 208 11.33 -2.21 -9.03
N TYR A 209 12.41 -1.51 -8.72
CA TYR A 209 13.28 -1.76 -7.59
C TYR A 209 13.17 -0.60 -6.60
N VAL A 210 12.90 -0.88 -5.33
CA VAL A 210 12.82 0.15 -4.29
C VAL A 210 13.60 -0.26 -3.04
N SER A 211 14.51 0.61 -2.61
CA SER A 211 15.32 0.40 -1.40
C SER A 211 15.34 1.59 -0.43
N GLY A 212 14.88 2.77 -0.87
CA GLY A 212 14.78 3.96 -0.03
C GLY A 212 13.63 3.87 0.98
N ASP A 213 13.74 4.55 2.12
CA ASP A 213 12.76 4.48 3.21
C ASP A 213 11.64 5.52 3.09
N LYS A 214 10.49 5.28 3.73
CA LYS A 214 9.34 6.21 3.79
C LYS A 214 8.74 6.53 2.41
N GLY A 215 8.55 5.48 1.63
CA GLY A 215 7.98 5.55 0.29
C GLY A 215 6.49 5.26 0.24
N SER A 216 5.76 6.00 -0.59
CA SER A 216 4.34 5.71 -0.85
C SER A 216 4.03 5.60 -2.34
N PHE A 217 3.23 4.60 -2.70
CA PHE A 217 2.66 4.40 -4.03
C PHE A 217 1.14 4.44 -3.95
N TYR A 218 0.49 5.29 -4.75
CA TYR A 218 -0.97 5.40 -4.79
C TYR A 218 -1.51 5.24 -6.21
N ARG A 219 -2.44 4.29 -6.42
CA ARG A 219 -3.06 4.05 -7.75
C ARG A 219 -2.04 3.78 -8.86
N CYS A 220 -0.87 3.26 -8.49
CA CYS A 220 0.15 2.83 -9.44
C CYS A 220 -0.15 1.43 -9.97
N ALA A 221 0.43 1.10 -11.12
CA ALA A 221 0.36 -0.24 -11.66
C ALA A 221 1.76 -0.78 -11.99
N PHE A 222 2.00 -2.06 -11.73
CA PHE A 222 3.30 -2.70 -11.88
C PHE A 222 3.14 -3.96 -12.73
N PHE A 223 3.86 -4.04 -13.85
CA PHE A 223 3.71 -5.11 -14.83
C PHE A 223 5.05 -5.75 -15.16
N SER A 224 5.15 -7.06 -14.94
CA SER A 224 6.21 -7.92 -15.47
C SER A 224 5.76 -9.38 -15.30
N TYR A 225 6.69 -10.34 -15.49
CA TYR A 225 6.44 -11.76 -15.30
C TYR A 225 7.12 -12.31 -14.03
N GLN A 226 8.45 -12.35 -13.99
CA GLN A 226 9.20 -12.80 -12.82
C GLN A 226 9.86 -11.60 -12.15
N ASP A 227 9.73 -11.52 -10.83
CA ASP A 227 10.34 -10.48 -10.00
C ASP A 227 9.83 -9.06 -10.34
N THR A 228 8.52 -8.87 -10.56
CA THR A 228 7.91 -7.58 -10.96
C THR A 228 8.29 -6.41 -10.04
N LEU A 229 8.10 -6.56 -8.73
CA LEU A 229 8.32 -5.53 -7.73
C LEU A 229 9.33 -6.03 -6.69
N CYS A 230 10.55 -5.50 -6.77
CA CYS A 230 11.58 -5.67 -5.75
C CYS A 230 11.39 -4.61 -4.66
N ASP A 231 10.59 -4.94 -3.66
CA ASP A 231 10.44 -4.22 -2.40
C ASP A 231 11.61 -4.56 -1.46
N PHE A 232 12.79 -4.05 -1.82
CA PHE A 232 14.07 -4.53 -1.33
C PHE A 232 14.31 -4.17 0.14
N THR A 233 14.32 -2.89 0.50
CA THR A 233 14.53 -2.42 1.88
C THR A 233 13.75 -1.14 2.13
N GLY A 234 13.61 -0.76 3.40
CA GLY A 234 12.87 0.44 3.79
C GLY A 234 11.41 0.14 4.13
N ARG A 235 10.66 1.20 4.42
CA ARG A 235 9.25 1.15 4.81
C ARG A 235 8.40 1.75 3.71
N HIS A 236 7.42 0.97 3.25
CA HIS A 236 6.61 1.37 2.11
C HIS A 236 5.11 1.22 2.37
N TYR A 237 4.35 2.09 1.71
CA TYR A 237 2.90 2.00 1.66
C TYR A 237 2.43 1.95 0.21
N PHE A 238 1.73 0.89 -0.16
CA PHE A 238 1.10 0.76 -1.48
C PHE A 238 -0.41 0.80 -1.28
N SER A 239 -1.11 1.74 -1.94
CA SER A 239 -2.55 1.90 -1.78
C SER A 239 -3.25 1.89 -3.13
N ASP A 240 -4.26 1.03 -3.24
CA ASP A 240 -5.14 0.97 -4.41
C ASP A 240 -4.33 0.70 -5.71
N CYS A 241 -3.26 -0.10 -5.60
CA CYS A 241 -2.36 -0.42 -6.71
C CYS A 241 -2.76 -1.71 -7.44
N TRP A 242 -2.35 -1.83 -8.70
CA TRP A 242 -2.38 -3.08 -9.47
C TRP A 242 -0.98 -3.69 -9.55
N ILE A 243 -0.79 -4.93 -9.14
CA ILE A 243 0.52 -5.60 -9.19
C ILE A 243 0.37 -6.92 -9.91
N GLU A 244 1.06 -7.06 -11.04
CA GLU A 244 0.93 -8.18 -11.95
C GLU A 244 2.23 -8.98 -12.08
N GLY A 245 2.13 -10.31 -12.06
CA GLY A 245 3.26 -11.19 -12.34
C GLY A 245 2.95 -12.67 -12.14
N ALA A 246 3.97 -13.50 -12.21
CA ALA A 246 3.85 -14.96 -12.17
C ALA A 246 4.75 -15.61 -11.13
N ILE A 247 6.02 -15.20 -11.03
CA ILE A 247 7.01 -15.85 -10.15
C ILE A 247 7.62 -14.77 -9.24
N ASP A 248 7.50 -14.96 -7.93
CA ASP A 248 8.05 -14.09 -6.89
C ASP A 248 7.80 -12.59 -7.14
N PHE A 249 6.63 -12.26 -7.69
CA PHE A 249 6.47 -10.94 -8.30
C PHE A 249 6.39 -9.78 -7.31
N ILE A 250 6.29 -10.07 -6.00
CA ILE A 250 6.58 -9.14 -4.91
C ILE A 250 7.65 -9.77 -4.00
N PHE A 251 8.86 -9.23 -3.98
CA PHE A 251 9.98 -9.85 -3.26
C PHE A 251 10.91 -8.82 -2.62
N GLY A 252 11.72 -9.25 -1.65
CA GLY A 252 12.70 -8.41 -0.96
C GLY A 252 12.61 -8.47 0.57
N LEU A 253 13.27 -7.53 1.25
CA LEU A 253 13.34 -7.42 2.72
C LEU A 253 12.48 -6.27 3.28
N GLY A 254 11.74 -5.56 2.44
CA GLY A 254 10.96 -4.38 2.82
C GLY A 254 10.00 -4.63 4.00
N GLN A 255 9.63 -3.53 4.65
CA GLN A 255 8.60 -3.50 5.68
C GLN A 255 7.41 -2.70 5.15
N SER A 256 6.39 -3.41 4.66
CA SER A 256 5.43 -2.77 3.76
C SER A 256 3.99 -3.17 4.05
N ILE A 257 3.09 -2.19 3.90
CA ILE A 257 1.65 -2.43 3.87
C ILE A 257 1.16 -2.19 2.44
N TYR A 258 0.53 -3.21 1.88
CA TYR A 258 -0.25 -3.15 0.64
C TYR A 258 -1.72 -3.09 1.04
N MET A 259 -2.39 -1.98 0.70
CA MET A 259 -3.75 -1.66 1.13
C MET A 259 -4.68 -1.58 -0.07
N ARG A 260 -5.77 -2.35 -0.07
CA ARG A 260 -6.78 -2.32 -1.14
C ARG A 260 -6.20 -2.49 -2.55
N SER A 261 -5.07 -3.18 -2.66
CA SER A 261 -4.40 -3.44 -3.92
C SER A 261 -4.89 -4.75 -4.53
N THR A 262 -4.77 -4.88 -5.85
CA THR A 262 -5.02 -6.13 -6.56
C THR A 262 -3.69 -6.79 -6.92
N LEU A 263 -3.55 -8.05 -6.53
CA LEU A 263 -2.44 -8.91 -6.89
C LEU A 263 -2.95 -9.87 -7.97
N HIS A 264 -2.57 -9.61 -9.21
CA HIS A 264 -3.05 -10.35 -10.36
C HIS A 264 -1.97 -11.32 -10.85
N SER A 265 -2.19 -12.62 -10.66
CA SER A 265 -1.27 -13.61 -11.20
C SER A 265 -1.52 -13.83 -12.69
N ILE A 266 -0.48 -13.73 -13.52
CA ILE A 266 -0.54 -14.09 -14.95
C ILE A 266 0.08 -15.47 -15.23
N LYS A 267 0.19 -16.33 -14.20
CA LYS A 267 0.75 -17.67 -14.38
C LYS A 267 -0.19 -18.52 -15.23
N GLU A 268 0.31 -18.94 -16.39
CA GLU A 268 -0.37 -19.90 -17.25
C GLU A 268 0.07 -21.35 -17.01
N GLY A 269 -0.78 -22.29 -17.42
CA GLY A 269 -0.53 -23.73 -17.35
C GLY A 269 -0.87 -24.37 -16.01
N SER A 270 -0.44 -25.62 -15.83
CA SER A 270 -0.76 -26.40 -14.62
C SER A 270 0.16 -26.10 -13.44
N GLN A 271 1.32 -25.49 -13.69
CA GLN A 271 2.29 -25.16 -12.65
C GLN A 271 1.94 -23.82 -12.02
N PRO A 272 1.84 -23.74 -10.68
CA PRO A 272 1.52 -22.49 -10.02
C PRO A 272 2.67 -21.48 -10.07
N GLY A 273 2.32 -20.22 -9.85
CA GLY A 273 3.24 -19.13 -9.55
C GLY A 273 3.42 -18.90 -8.05
N TRP A 274 4.05 -17.79 -7.69
CA TRP A 274 4.17 -17.32 -6.31
C TRP A 274 3.96 -15.81 -6.27
N LEU A 275 3.01 -15.36 -5.45
CA LEU A 275 2.76 -13.92 -5.29
C LEU A 275 3.96 -13.24 -4.61
N THR A 276 4.51 -13.87 -3.57
CA THR A 276 5.49 -13.23 -2.69
C THR A 276 6.72 -14.08 -2.41
N ALA A 277 7.87 -13.42 -2.25
CA ALA A 277 9.11 -14.02 -1.74
C ALA A 277 9.84 -13.07 -0.77
N HIS A 278 9.39 -13.03 0.49
CA HIS A 278 10.01 -12.20 1.51
C HIS A 278 11.32 -12.82 2.04
N ALA A 279 12.29 -11.96 2.33
CA ALA A 279 13.69 -12.35 2.49
C ALA A 279 14.31 -11.97 3.83
N LYS A 280 13.49 -11.74 4.85
CA LYS A 280 13.98 -11.46 6.21
C LYS A 280 14.82 -12.61 6.76
N THR A 281 16.02 -12.27 7.26
CA THR A 281 17.08 -13.22 7.64
C THR A 281 17.23 -13.44 9.14
N LYS A 282 16.62 -12.60 9.99
CA LYS A 282 16.69 -12.68 11.46
C LYS A 282 15.34 -12.36 12.08
N LEU A 283 14.99 -13.02 13.20
CA LEU A 283 13.70 -12.83 13.88
C LEU A 283 13.41 -11.36 14.24
N ASP A 284 14.40 -10.69 14.85
CA ASP A 284 14.25 -9.33 15.39
C ASP A 284 14.55 -8.23 14.37
N ALA A 285 14.91 -8.60 13.13
CA ALA A 285 15.08 -7.61 12.07
C ALA A 285 13.71 -6.98 11.69
N PRO A 286 13.67 -5.68 11.35
CA PRO A 286 12.49 -5.10 10.73
C PRO A 286 12.22 -5.79 9.38
N GLY A 287 11.00 -5.64 8.87
CA GLY A 287 10.59 -6.25 7.62
C GLY A 287 9.33 -7.12 7.75
N GLY A 288 8.63 -7.23 6.64
CA GLY A 288 7.46 -8.06 6.45
C GLY A 288 6.51 -7.42 5.45
N PHE A 289 5.81 -8.25 4.67
CA PHE A 289 4.77 -7.79 3.77
C PHE A 289 3.39 -8.04 4.37
N VAL A 290 2.58 -6.99 4.46
CA VAL A 290 1.21 -7.06 4.99
C VAL A 290 0.23 -6.63 3.91
N PHE A 291 -0.59 -7.56 3.44
CA PHE A 291 -1.64 -7.33 2.46
C PHE A 291 -2.98 -7.18 3.16
N LYS A 292 -3.56 -5.98 3.12
CA LYS A 292 -4.73 -5.59 3.90
C LYS A 292 -5.86 -5.14 2.99
N TYR A 293 -7.01 -5.81 3.08
CA TYR A 293 -8.18 -5.54 2.21
C TYR A 293 -7.86 -5.68 0.72
N CYS A 294 -6.88 -6.50 0.37
CA CYS A 294 -6.48 -6.71 -1.02
C CYS A 294 -7.41 -7.70 -1.73
N THR A 295 -7.22 -7.80 -3.03
CA THR A 295 -7.78 -8.88 -3.86
C THR A 295 -6.64 -9.68 -4.48
N VAL A 296 -6.74 -11.01 -4.44
CA VAL A 296 -5.84 -11.91 -5.17
C VAL A 296 -6.65 -12.69 -6.20
N GLU A 297 -6.20 -12.65 -7.45
CA GLU A 297 -6.90 -13.25 -8.59
C GLU A 297 -5.94 -13.65 -9.72
N GLY A 298 -6.50 -14.20 -10.80
CA GLY A 298 -5.78 -14.60 -12.00
C GLY A 298 -5.37 -16.09 -12.02
N GLY A 299 -4.18 -16.37 -12.52
CA GLY A 299 -3.59 -17.70 -12.68
C GLY A 299 -3.28 -18.41 -11.36
N LYS A 300 -3.05 -19.73 -11.45
CA LYS A 300 -2.79 -20.58 -10.28
C LYS A 300 -1.52 -20.14 -9.55
N THR A 301 -1.58 -20.00 -8.23
CA THR A 301 -0.49 -19.40 -7.46
C THR A 301 -0.46 -19.83 -5.99
N PHE A 302 0.73 -19.83 -5.40
CA PHE A 302 0.92 -19.81 -3.95
C PHE A 302 0.90 -18.36 -3.43
N LEU A 303 0.43 -18.16 -2.20
CA LEU A 303 0.49 -16.88 -1.49
C LEU A 303 1.93 -16.39 -1.31
N GLY A 304 2.88 -17.31 -1.21
CA GLY A 304 4.29 -16.98 -1.23
C GLY A 304 5.21 -18.15 -0.95
N ARG A 305 6.51 -17.89 -1.10
CA ARG A 305 7.57 -18.83 -0.72
C ARG A 305 8.69 -18.17 0.06
N ALA A 306 9.29 -18.92 0.99
CA ALA A 306 10.26 -18.35 1.92
C ALA A 306 11.66 -18.24 1.30
N TRP A 307 12.06 -17.02 0.92
CA TRP A 307 13.42 -16.78 0.42
C TRP A 307 14.44 -17.00 1.56
N ASN A 308 14.13 -16.55 2.78
CA ASN A 308 14.97 -16.76 3.96
C ASN A 308 14.16 -17.25 5.18
N SER A 309 14.85 -17.78 6.19
CA SER A 309 14.25 -18.49 7.33
C SER A 309 13.24 -17.69 8.15
N TYR A 310 13.33 -16.36 8.16
CA TYR A 310 12.43 -15.49 8.94
C TYR A 310 11.50 -14.68 8.04
N SER A 311 11.27 -15.14 6.81
CA SER A 311 10.30 -14.58 5.87
C SER A 311 8.97 -14.30 6.57
N THR A 312 8.42 -13.11 6.37
CA THR A 312 7.22 -12.62 7.08
C THR A 312 6.23 -12.06 6.08
N VAL A 313 5.08 -12.73 5.93
CA VAL A 313 4.00 -12.35 5.02
C VAL A 313 2.66 -12.56 5.71
N ILE A 314 1.82 -11.52 5.74
CA ILE A 314 0.50 -11.55 6.36
C ILE A 314 -0.55 -11.12 5.33
N PHE A 315 -1.58 -11.94 5.14
CA PHE A 315 -2.80 -11.55 4.44
C PHE A 315 -3.91 -11.31 5.47
N TYR A 316 -4.49 -10.11 5.48
CA TYR A 316 -5.49 -9.68 6.45
C TYR A 316 -6.72 -9.10 5.76
N ASN A 317 -7.88 -9.73 5.96
CA ASN A 317 -9.14 -9.38 5.30
C ASN A 317 -9.03 -9.27 3.78
N THR A 318 -8.23 -10.15 3.16
CA THR A 318 -7.99 -10.18 1.72
C THR A 318 -8.98 -11.14 1.05
N TYR A 319 -9.55 -10.74 -0.08
CA TYR A 319 -10.32 -11.65 -0.94
C TYR A 319 -9.38 -12.50 -1.79
N MET A 320 -9.60 -13.80 -1.83
CA MET A 320 -8.81 -14.77 -2.59
C MET A 320 -9.73 -15.55 -3.53
N ALA A 321 -9.53 -15.38 -4.83
CA ALA A 321 -10.20 -16.18 -5.84
C ALA A 321 -9.75 -17.66 -5.79
N ASP A 322 -10.34 -18.52 -6.60
CA ASP A 322 -10.11 -19.98 -6.59
C ASP A 322 -8.77 -20.39 -7.22
N ASN A 323 -7.88 -19.42 -7.40
CA ASN A 323 -6.57 -19.57 -8.00
C ASN A 323 -5.45 -19.89 -6.97
N ILE A 324 -5.76 -19.81 -5.67
CA ILE A 324 -4.80 -20.16 -4.62
C ILE A 324 -4.65 -21.68 -4.50
N MET A 325 -3.40 -22.16 -4.47
CA MET A 325 -3.09 -23.56 -4.20
C MET A 325 -3.57 -23.97 -2.80
N PRO A 326 -4.16 -25.17 -2.60
CA PRO A 326 -4.69 -25.59 -1.30
C PRO A 326 -3.68 -25.51 -0.14
N GLU A 327 -2.41 -25.81 -0.41
CA GLU A 327 -1.30 -25.73 0.55
C GLU A 327 -1.00 -24.29 0.96
N GLY A 328 -1.36 -23.31 0.13
CA GLY A 328 -1.22 -21.86 0.34
C GLY A 328 0.20 -21.34 0.21
N TRP A 329 1.17 -22.03 0.80
CA TRP A 329 2.54 -21.55 0.96
C TRP A 329 3.57 -22.61 0.57
N ASP A 330 4.74 -22.15 0.12
CA ASP A 330 5.88 -23.00 -0.23
C ASP A 330 7.10 -22.69 0.67
N ALA A 331 7.73 -23.74 1.21
CA ALA A 331 8.88 -23.60 2.10
C ALA A 331 10.16 -23.18 1.36
N TRP A 332 10.26 -23.44 0.05
CA TRP A 332 11.41 -23.16 -0.80
C TRP A 332 12.77 -23.48 -0.13
N LYS A 333 13.61 -22.45 0.10
CA LYS A 333 14.97 -22.62 0.65
C LYS A 333 14.98 -22.98 2.13
N THR A 334 13.88 -22.72 2.85
CA THR A 334 13.82 -22.99 4.29
C THR A 334 13.63 -24.46 4.59
N GLY A 335 12.99 -25.23 3.68
CA GLY A 335 12.70 -26.65 3.90
C GLY A 335 12.07 -26.89 5.28
N ASN A 336 12.69 -27.77 6.08
CA ASN A 336 12.24 -28.06 7.44
C ASN A 336 12.31 -26.87 8.41
N ASN A 337 12.99 -25.76 8.06
CA ASN A 337 13.04 -24.53 8.86
C ASN A 337 11.89 -23.57 8.59
N ALA A 338 10.90 -23.94 7.75
CA ALA A 338 9.73 -23.11 7.47
C ALA A 338 8.97 -22.68 8.75
N TYR A 339 9.13 -23.42 9.87
CA TYR A 339 8.59 -23.04 11.18
C TYR A 339 9.11 -21.70 11.73
N GLN A 340 10.22 -21.15 11.22
CA GLN A 340 10.73 -19.84 11.62
C GLN A 340 10.09 -18.67 10.84
N THR A 341 9.37 -18.97 9.75
CA THR A 341 8.63 -17.96 8.99
C THR A 341 7.41 -17.46 9.78
N THR A 342 6.94 -16.27 9.43
CA THR A 342 5.66 -15.73 9.90
C THR A 342 4.73 -15.56 8.72
N TYR A 343 4.15 -16.67 8.26
CA TYR A 343 3.13 -16.72 7.21
C TYR A 343 1.77 -16.91 7.84
N ALA A 344 0.84 -16.00 7.57
CA ALA A 344 -0.46 -16.02 8.21
C ALA A 344 -1.55 -15.43 7.31
N GLU A 345 -2.73 -16.02 7.42
CA GLU A 345 -3.99 -15.51 6.89
C GLU A 345 -4.94 -15.22 8.07
N ASP A 346 -5.62 -14.08 8.06
CA ASP A 346 -6.66 -13.76 9.05
C ASP A 346 -7.79 -12.94 8.43
N GLY A 347 -9.02 -13.39 8.61
CA GLY A 347 -10.21 -12.75 8.02
C GLY A 347 -10.31 -12.79 6.49
N CYS A 348 -9.45 -13.57 5.81
CA CYS A 348 -9.51 -13.75 4.36
C CYS A 348 -10.82 -14.42 3.92
N SER A 349 -11.28 -14.09 2.72
CA SER A 349 -12.55 -14.57 2.17
C SER A 349 -12.41 -15.00 0.71
N GLY A 350 -13.45 -15.61 0.15
CA GLY A 350 -13.46 -16.11 -1.23
C GLY A 350 -13.09 -17.60 -1.32
N PRO A 351 -13.24 -18.22 -2.50
CA PRO A 351 -13.06 -19.66 -2.68
C PRO A 351 -11.61 -20.14 -2.43
N GLY A 352 -10.61 -19.28 -2.60
CA GLY A 352 -9.20 -19.61 -2.34
C GLY A 352 -8.79 -19.52 -0.86
N SER A 353 -9.63 -18.97 0.01
CA SER A 353 -9.31 -18.75 1.43
C SER A 353 -9.59 -19.96 2.33
N ASN A 354 -9.91 -21.12 1.76
CA ASN A 354 -10.10 -22.34 2.54
C ASN A 354 -8.76 -22.85 3.08
N THR A 355 -8.58 -22.79 4.40
CA THR A 355 -7.33 -23.16 5.06
C THR A 355 -7.22 -24.64 5.46
N ALA A 356 -8.21 -25.47 5.17
CA ALA A 356 -8.25 -26.87 5.62
C ALA A 356 -7.06 -27.74 5.15
N ASN A 357 -6.45 -27.39 4.02
CA ASN A 357 -5.32 -28.10 3.43
C ASN A 357 -4.02 -27.30 3.46
N ARG A 358 -3.97 -26.19 4.22
CA ARG A 358 -2.75 -25.38 4.32
C ARG A 358 -1.63 -26.18 4.94
N VAL A 359 -0.41 -25.80 4.59
CA VAL A 359 0.80 -26.30 5.23
C VAL A 359 0.70 -26.20 6.76
N ASN A 360 1.16 -27.24 7.46
CA ASN A 360 1.02 -27.34 8.92
C ASN A 360 1.83 -26.31 9.73
N TRP A 361 2.78 -25.62 9.07
CA TRP A 361 3.66 -24.64 9.68
C TRP A 361 3.17 -23.20 9.53
N GLU A 362 2.05 -22.97 8.83
CA GLU A 362 1.35 -21.68 8.80
C GLU A 362 1.04 -21.19 10.22
N LYS A 363 1.22 -19.89 10.45
CA LYS A 363 1.03 -19.26 11.76
C LYS A 363 -0.40 -18.80 11.94
N LYS A 364 -0.94 -19.10 13.13
CA LYS A 364 -2.11 -18.41 13.68
C LYS A 364 -1.64 -17.31 14.61
N LEU A 365 -1.76 -16.07 14.16
CA LEU A 365 -1.32 -14.92 14.94
C LEU A 365 -2.31 -14.63 16.08
N SER A 366 -1.79 -14.24 17.24
CA SER A 366 -2.63 -13.70 18.32
C SER A 366 -3.21 -12.33 17.95
N ASN A 367 -4.31 -11.92 18.59
CA ASN A 367 -4.88 -10.58 18.41
C ASN A 367 -3.85 -9.45 18.60
N ARG A 368 -2.89 -9.63 19.52
CA ARG A 368 -1.80 -8.66 19.73
C ARG A 368 -0.86 -8.59 18.53
N GLN A 369 -0.46 -9.73 17.97
CA GLN A 369 0.39 -9.79 16.79
C GLN A 369 -0.35 -9.25 15.56
N LEU A 370 -1.61 -9.62 15.35
CA LEU A 370 -2.44 -9.07 14.28
C LEU A 370 -2.55 -7.55 14.37
N LYS A 371 -2.86 -7.01 15.56
CA LYS A 371 -2.91 -5.56 15.77
C LYS A 371 -1.56 -4.87 15.51
N TYR A 372 -0.44 -5.55 15.81
CA TYR A 372 0.89 -5.03 15.52
C TYR A 372 1.12 -4.92 14.01
N TYR A 373 0.95 -6.00 13.25
CA TYR A 373 1.22 -6.02 11.81
C TYR A 373 0.23 -5.18 11.00
N THR A 374 -1.03 -5.13 11.39
CA THR A 374 -2.10 -4.47 10.61
C THR A 374 -2.31 -2.99 10.97
N SER A 375 -1.57 -2.48 11.96
CA SER A 375 -1.57 -1.06 12.34
C SER A 375 -0.69 -0.25 11.40
N ASN A 376 -1.04 1.02 11.19
CA ASN A 376 -0.17 1.97 10.46
C ASN A 376 1.21 2.08 11.13
N ASN A 377 1.29 1.95 12.46
CA ASN A 377 2.54 1.95 13.22
C ASN A 377 3.49 0.80 12.87
N PHE A 378 3.06 -0.20 12.09
CA PHE A 378 3.97 -1.21 11.55
C PHE A 378 5.02 -0.53 10.66
N ILE A 379 4.61 0.38 9.78
CA ILE A 379 5.50 1.10 8.85
C ILE A 379 5.72 2.56 9.22
N ASP A 380 4.84 3.14 10.04
CA ASP A 380 4.77 4.57 10.25
C ASP A 380 4.59 4.91 11.74
N ARG A 381 5.64 4.67 12.54
CA ARG A 381 5.63 5.05 13.96
C ARG A 381 5.87 6.54 14.16
N GLU A 382 6.58 7.16 13.23
CA GLU A 382 6.99 8.56 13.27
C GLU A 382 5.94 9.50 12.67
N GLY A 383 4.88 8.98 12.06
CA GLY A 383 3.86 9.78 11.36
C GLY A 383 4.38 10.40 10.06
N TRP A 384 5.37 9.78 9.39
CA TRP A 384 5.95 10.30 8.15
C TRP A 384 4.94 10.35 7.02
N ARG A 385 3.92 9.48 7.01
CA ARG A 385 2.93 9.50 5.92
C ARG A 385 2.02 10.72 5.96
N SER A 386 1.64 11.20 7.14
CA SER A 386 0.82 12.41 7.25
C SER A 386 1.60 13.68 6.87
N GLN A 387 2.92 13.58 6.72
CA GLN A 387 3.82 14.64 6.26
C GLN A 387 4.10 14.57 4.75
N GLN A 388 3.42 13.69 4.02
CA GLN A 388 3.54 13.57 2.56
C GLN A 388 2.46 14.40 1.83
N PRO A 389 2.73 14.85 0.59
CA PRO A 389 1.83 15.67 -0.22
C PRO A 389 0.69 14.91 -0.91
#